data_AF-A0A382S6C1-F1
#
_entry.id   AF-A0A382S6C1-F1
#
_cell.length_a   1.000
_cell.length_b   1.000
_cell.length_c   1.000
_cell.angle_alpha   90.00
_cell.angle_beta   90.00
_cell.angle_gamma   90.00
#
_symmetry.space_group_name_H-M   'P 1'
#
loop_
_entity.id
_entity.type
_entity.pdbx_description
1 polymer ?
#
loop_
_entity_poly.entity_id
_entity_poly.type
_entity_poly.pdbx_seq_one_letter_code
_entity_poly.pdbx_strand_id
1 'polypeptide(L)'
;AYEFTNKKKFLDLSNYFIAERGKHPHYFDQENIELEKNEEPLDISKFPSEVRDFIKWQHGHRKQQHDYCQAHVPPVDQKTAEGHSVRALYMYTAMADLARINNDKEMLDTCKSLWRNIVDKRMYIHSGVGSAHIGERFSFDYDLPNDMAYAETCATIALIYFADRLNKIELNSEYSDIIENSLYNLILASTSIDGKAFFYDNYLECNPGFLKFQHRRHGIRDKYHLCSCCPPNITRLIASVDQYVYNIFDNGLVINQFISSEIDLTDQKQGFKINQFSQFPWEGYSLIEIIESNNVYSTIYIRIPHWEKNLQIS
;
A
#
# COMPACT_ATOMS: atom_id res chain seq x y z
N ALA A 1 -2.20 -15.85 6.74
CA ALA A 1 -1.85 -17.13 7.42
C ALA A 1 -2.93 -17.58 8.41
N TYR A 2 -3.32 -16.73 9.37
CA TYR A 2 -4.41 -17.03 10.30
C TYR A 2 -5.72 -17.38 9.58
N GLU A 3 -6.23 -16.51 8.70
CA GLU A 3 -7.51 -16.73 8.00
C GLU A 3 -7.58 -18.02 7.18
N PHE A 4 -6.45 -18.44 6.57
CA PHE A 4 -6.39 -19.69 5.80
C PHE A 4 -6.32 -20.95 6.68
N THR A 5 -5.70 -20.86 7.86
CA THR A 5 -5.40 -22.05 8.69
C THR A 5 -6.23 -22.16 9.95
N ASN A 6 -6.90 -21.07 10.34
CA ASN A 6 -7.56 -20.87 11.62
C ASN A 6 -6.68 -21.16 12.86
N LYS A 7 -5.35 -21.15 12.70
CA LYS A 7 -4.40 -21.41 13.80
C LYS A 7 -4.13 -20.14 14.58
N LYS A 8 -4.70 -20.04 15.79
CA LYS A 8 -4.63 -18.86 16.67
C LYS A 8 -3.21 -18.32 16.89
N LYS A 9 -2.19 -19.20 16.99
CA LYS A 9 -0.78 -18.78 17.15
C LYS A 9 -0.30 -17.75 16.12
N PHE A 10 -0.83 -17.76 14.90
CA PHE A 10 -0.47 -16.77 13.88
C PHE A 10 -1.10 -15.40 14.15
N LEU A 11 -2.34 -15.38 14.67
CA LEU A 11 -2.99 -14.16 15.11
C LEU A 11 -2.31 -13.59 16.36
N ASP A 12 -2.05 -14.45 17.35
CA ASP A 12 -1.38 -14.05 18.60
C ASP A 12 0.00 -13.44 18.33
N LEU A 13 0.78 -14.04 17.43
CA LEU A 13 2.09 -13.51 17.04
C LEU A 13 1.99 -12.18 16.28
N SER A 14 0.99 -12.01 15.43
CA SER A 14 0.74 -10.73 14.73
C SER A 14 0.35 -9.62 15.71
N ASN A 15 -0.52 -9.94 16.68
CA ASN A 15 -0.90 -9.02 17.77
C ASN A 15 0.33 -8.60 18.58
N TYR A 16 1.17 -9.57 18.96
CA TYR A 16 2.40 -9.31 19.69
C TYR A 16 3.32 -8.30 18.96
N PHE A 17 3.60 -8.51 17.67
CA PHE A 17 4.51 -7.61 16.94
C PHE A 17 3.99 -6.17 16.79
N ILE A 18 2.68 -6.00 16.62
CA ILE A 18 2.08 -4.65 16.60
C ILE A 18 2.11 -4.02 17.99
N ALA A 19 1.76 -4.77 19.04
CA ALA A 19 1.72 -4.25 20.40
C ALA A 19 3.10 -3.92 20.98
N GLU A 20 4.15 -4.68 20.65
CA GLU A 20 5.50 -4.43 21.16
C GLU A 20 6.20 -3.24 20.50
N ARG A 21 5.80 -2.88 19.28
CA ARG A 21 6.43 -1.79 18.54
C ARG A 21 6.24 -0.47 19.29
N GLY A 22 7.31 0.31 19.42
CA GLY A 22 7.28 1.62 20.08
C GLY A 22 7.21 1.60 21.61
N LYS A 23 7.28 0.43 22.25
CA LYS A 23 7.40 0.34 23.71
C LYS A 23 8.78 0.77 24.21
N HIS A 24 8.81 1.20 25.47
CA HIS A 24 10.03 1.50 26.21
C HIS A 24 10.31 0.43 27.29
N PRO A 25 11.60 0.13 27.56
CA PRO A 25 12.79 0.56 26.81
C PRO A 25 12.76 0.07 25.36
N HIS A 26 13.29 0.87 24.43
CA HIS A 26 13.22 0.54 23.00
C HIS A 26 14.09 -0.66 22.67
N TYR A 27 13.49 -1.69 22.04
CA TYR A 27 14.19 -2.89 21.61
C TYR A 27 15.40 -2.58 20.74
N PHE A 28 15.28 -1.68 19.76
CA PHE A 28 16.39 -1.34 18.86
C PHE A 28 17.57 -0.69 19.60
N ASP A 29 17.32 0.10 20.64
CA ASP A 29 18.39 0.71 21.43
C ASP A 29 19.12 -0.36 22.25
N GLN A 30 18.39 -1.30 22.82
CA GLN A 30 18.95 -2.44 23.54
C GLN A 30 19.75 -3.37 22.63
N GLU A 31 19.19 -3.73 21.48
CA GLU A 31 19.85 -4.55 20.47
C GLU A 31 21.13 -3.87 19.98
N ASN A 32 21.09 -2.56 19.69
CA ASN A 32 22.28 -1.81 19.29
C ASN A 32 23.36 -1.80 20.37
N ILE A 33 23.01 -1.63 21.65
CA ILE A 33 23.96 -1.73 22.77
C ILE A 33 24.63 -3.11 22.80
N GLU A 34 23.87 -4.19 22.58
CA GLU A 34 24.42 -5.55 22.56
C GLU A 34 25.26 -5.83 21.30
N LEU A 35 24.87 -5.28 20.14
CA LEU A 35 25.66 -5.39 18.91
C LEU A 35 26.97 -4.62 19.02
N GLU A 36 26.97 -3.41 19.56
CA GLU A 36 28.18 -2.60 19.74
C GLU A 36 29.21 -3.28 20.66
N LYS A 37 28.77 -4.06 21.66
CA LYS A 37 29.67 -4.86 22.51
C LYS A 37 30.40 -5.96 21.74
N ASN A 38 29.82 -6.45 20.64
CA ASN A 38 30.27 -7.62 19.90
C ASN A 38 30.77 -7.26 18.48
N GLU A 39 30.77 -5.98 18.09
CA GLU A 39 31.23 -5.54 16.77
C GLU A 39 32.76 -5.53 16.69
N GLU A 40 33.33 -6.38 15.83
CA GLU A 40 34.70 -6.20 15.36
C GLU A 40 34.76 -5.01 14.38
N PRO A 41 35.85 -4.21 14.36
CA PRO A 41 35.97 -3.07 13.48
C PRO A 41 35.87 -3.50 12.00
N LEU A 42 34.76 -3.14 11.35
CA LEU A 42 34.59 -3.38 9.92
C LEU A 42 35.42 -2.34 9.15
N ASP A 43 36.41 -2.79 8.37
CA ASP A 43 37.13 -1.90 7.45
C ASP A 43 36.24 -1.55 6.25
N ILE A 44 35.43 -0.50 6.43
CA ILE A 44 34.48 -0.03 5.43
C ILE A 44 35.16 0.41 4.13
N SER A 45 36.47 0.70 4.13
CA SER A 45 37.20 1.14 2.93
C SER A 45 37.23 0.09 1.82
N LYS A 46 37.02 -1.19 2.17
CA LYS A 46 37.04 -2.34 1.25
C LYS A 46 35.75 -2.54 0.46
N PHE A 47 34.69 -1.81 0.78
CA PHE A 47 33.39 -1.96 0.10
C PHE A 47 33.22 -0.95 -1.05
N PRO A 48 32.39 -1.27 -2.07
CA PRO A 48 31.97 -0.30 -3.10
C PRO A 48 31.39 0.99 -2.50
N SER A 49 31.43 2.11 -3.24
CA SER A 49 30.88 3.41 -2.79
C SER A 49 29.47 3.30 -2.24
N GLU A 50 28.61 2.59 -2.96
CA GLU A 50 27.18 2.47 -2.67
C GLU A 50 26.95 1.71 -1.36
N VAL A 51 27.77 0.68 -1.11
CA VAL A 51 27.72 -0.10 0.12
C VAL A 51 28.29 0.70 1.29
N ARG A 52 29.36 1.49 1.07
CA ARG A 52 29.91 2.40 2.08
C ARG A 52 28.92 3.48 2.47
N ASP A 53 28.21 4.04 1.51
CA ASP A 53 27.20 5.07 1.74
C ASP A 53 25.99 4.48 2.47
N PHE A 54 25.56 3.27 2.11
CA PHE A 54 24.53 2.53 2.86
C PHE A 54 24.97 2.24 4.31
N ILE A 55 26.20 1.75 4.51
CA ILE A 55 26.74 1.46 5.85
C ILE A 55 26.86 2.75 6.68
N LYS A 56 27.36 3.84 6.10
CA LYS A 56 27.44 5.16 6.77
C LYS A 56 26.06 5.72 7.10
N TRP A 57 25.12 5.62 6.17
CA TRP A 57 23.71 5.96 6.39
C TRP A 57 23.15 5.13 7.54
N GLN A 58 23.32 3.81 7.51
CA GLN A 58 22.86 2.91 8.56
C GLN A 58 23.49 3.24 9.94
N HIS A 59 24.80 3.47 10.03
CA HIS A 59 25.46 3.87 11.28
C HIS A 59 25.01 5.26 11.77
N GLY A 60 24.75 6.20 10.87
CA GLY A 60 24.18 7.51 11.21
C GLY A 60 22.74 7.41 11.73
N HIS A 61 21.95 6.47 11.18
CA HIS A 61 20.56 6.22 11.58
C HIS A 61 20.39 5.27 12.77
N ARG A 62 21.43 4.49 13.15
CA ARG A 62 21.44 3.69 14.40
C ARG A 62 21.21 4.55 15.64
N LYS A 63 21.48 5.86 15.56
CA LYS A 63 21.12 6.85 16.57
C LYS A 63 19.93 7.67 16.07
N GLN A 64 18.76 7.47 16.70
CA GLN A 64 17.68 8.47 16.82
C GLN A 64 16.62 8.65 15.71
N GLN A 65 16.37 7.68 14.82
CA GLN A 65 15.21 7.76 13.91
C GLN A 65 14.28 6.55 14.03
N HIS A 66 13.69 6.35 15.21
CA HIS A 66 12.67 5.32 15.42
C HIS A 66 11.41 5.60 14.58
N ASP A 67 11.21 6.83 14.12
CA ASP A 67 10.15 7.22 13.18
C ASP A 67 10.28 6.53 11.81
N TYR A 68 11.50 6.32 11.30
CA TYR A 68 11.76 5.59 10.06
C TYR A 68 11.13 4.19 10.06
N CYS A 69 11.11 3.52 11.22
CA CYS A 69 10.53 2.19 11.44
C CYS A 69 9.15 2.23 12.12
N GLN A 70 8.52 3.41 12.22
CA GLN A 70 7.24 3.62 12.89
C GLN A 70 7.25 3.06 14.34
N ALA A 71 8.36 3.23 15.04
CA ALA A 71 8.61 2.73 16.38
C ALA A 71 8.93 3.85 17.38
N HIS A 72 8.66 5.11 17.03
CA HIS A 72 8.86 6.27 17.90
C HIS A 72 7.80 6.37 19.00
N VAL A 73 6.60 5.84 18.75
CA VAL A 73 5.50 5.64 19.71
C VAL A 73 4.73 4.37 19.35
N PRO A 74 3.94 3.78 20.27
CA PRO A 74 3.09 2.63 19.96
C PRO A 74 2.21 2.89 18.73
N PRO A 75 1.98 1.90 17.84
CA PRO A 75 1.23 2.11 16.61
C PRO A 75 -0.17 2.71 16.79
N VAL A 76 -0.88 2.31 17.86
CA VAL A 76 -2.21 2.84 18.21
C VAL A 76 -2.19 4.33 18.61
N ASP A 77 -1.04 4.85 19.02
CA ASP A 77 -0.86 6.25 19.42
C ASP A 77 -0.40 7.16 18.27
N GLN A 78 -0.01 6.60 17.12
CA GLN A 78 0.46 7.37 15.96
C GLN A 78 -0.67 8.21 15.35
N LYS A 79 -0.39 9.49 15.07
CA LYS A 79 -1.38 10.44 14.52
C LYS A 79 -1.11 10.85 13.08
N THR A 80 0.12 10.66 12.59
CA THR A 80 0.55 11.00 11.24
C THR A 80 1.37 9.85 10.65
N ALA A 81 1.37 9.75 9.31
CA ALA A 81 2.14 8.76 8.60
C ALA A 81 3.60 9.21 8.50
N GLU A 82 4.49 8.58 9.26
CA GLU A 82 5.89 8.97 9.39
C GLU A 82 6.85 7.89 8.90
N GLY A 83 8.08 8.31 8.56
CA GLY A 83 9.15 7.41 8.17
C GLY A 83 8.90 6.70 6.85
N HIS A 84 9.60 5.58 6.64
CA HIS A 84 9.62 4.88 5.36
C HIS A 84 8.23 4.44 4.91
N SER A 85 7.85 4.83 3.69
CA SER A 85 6.46 4.76 3.23
C SER A 85 5.92 3.32 3.15
N VAL A 86 6.71 2.39 2.58
CA VAL A 86 6.34 0.96 2.54
C VAL A 86 6.20 0.34 3.93
N ARG A 87 7.13 0.64 4.86
CA ARG A 87 7.11 0.08 6.22
C ARG A 87 5.85 0.52 6.96
N ALA A 88 5.53 1.81 6.87
CA ALA A 88 4.35 2.40 7.46
C ALA A 88 3.08 1.73 6.91
N LEU A 89 2.92 1.68 5.59
CA LEU A 89 1.72 1.13 4.95
C LEU A 89 1.52 -0.37 5.17
N TYR A 90 2.60 -1.16 5.24
CA TYR A 90 2.50 -2.57 5.63
C TYR A 90 2.10 -2.75 7.09
N MET A 91 2.58 -1.87 7.99
CA MET A 91 2.13 -1.86 9.37
C MET A 91 0.64 -1.49 9.47
N TYR A 92 0.21 -0.45 8.75
CA TYR A 92 -1.20 -0.01 8.75
C TYR A 92 -2.13 -1.06 8.14
N THR A 93 -1.68 -1.77 7.11
CA THR A 93 -2.37 -2.95 6.56
C THR A 93 -2.60 -4.01 7.63
N ALA A 94 -1.56 -4.34 8.41
CA ALA A 94 -1.68 -5.31 9.50
C ALA A 94 -2.59 -4.81 10.63
N MET A 95 -2.50 -3.53 11.00
CA MET A 95 -3.38 -2.92 12.00
C MET A 95 -4.85 -2.97 11.58
N ALA A 96 -5.17 -2.69 10.31
CA ALA A 96 -6.54 -2.80 9.81
C ALA A 96 -7.07 -4.24 9.89
N ASP A 97 -6.28 -5.24 9.49
CA ASP A 97 -6.67 -6.64 9.62
C ASP A 97 -6.88 -7.05 11.09
N LEU A 98 -5.97 -6.66 12.00
CA LEU A 98 -6.11 -6.95 13.42
C LEU A 98 -7.33 -6.25 14.04
N ALA A 99 -7.58 -5.00 13.65
CA ALA A 99 -8.76 -4.26 14.09
C ALA A 99 -10.05 -4.99 13.72
N ARG A 100 -10.15 -5.47 12.48
CA ARG A 100 -11.29 -6.27 12.00
C ARG A 100 -11.42 -7.60 12.75
N ILE A 101 -10.33 -8.38 12.83
CA ILE A 101 -10.36 -9.74 13.38
C ILE A 101 -10.63 -9.72 14.89
N ASN A 102 -10.07 -8.75 15.62
CA ASN A 102 -10.22 -8.64 17.07
C ASN A 102 -11.44 -7.79 17.49
N ASN A 103 -12.15 -7.15 16.56
CA ASN A 103 -13.14 -6.10 16.83
C ASN A 103 -12.55 -4.95 17.67
N ASP A 104 -11.30 -4.55 17.38
CA ASP A 104 -10.60 -3.49 18.09
C ASP A 104 -10.92 -2.12 17.45
N LYS A 105 -11.83 -1.40 18.10
CA LYS A 105 -12.30 -0.09 17.64
C LYS A 105 -11.22 0.99 17.74
N GLU A 106 -10.39 0.96 18.76
CA GLU A 106 -9.33 1.96 18.95
C GLU A 106 -8.29 1.85 17.84
N MET A 107 -7.86 0.62 17.53
CA MET A 107 -6.94 0.38 16.42
C MET A 107 -7.55 0.78 15.07
N LEU A 108 -8.84 0.53 14.86
CA LEU A 108 -9.55 0.97 13.66
C LEU A 108 -9.59 2.51 13.54
N ASP A 109 -9.91 3.21 14.62
CA ASP A 109 -9.97 4.67 14.64
C ASP A 109 -8.59 5.29 14.36
N THR A 110 -7.51 4.66 14.85
CA THR A 110 -6.14 5.05 14.49
C THR A 110 -5.82 4.78 13.01
N CYS A 111 -6.19 3.62 12.47
CA CYS A 111 -6.05 3.34 11.03
C CYS A 111 -6.78 4.39 10.18
N LYS A 112 -8.00 4.77 10.54
CA LYS A 112 -8.77 5.81 9.84
C LYS A 112 -8.12 7.19 9.94
N SER A 113 -7.57 7.53 11.10
CA SER A 113 -6.85 8.80 11.30
C SER A 113 -5.58 8.87 10.43
N LEU A 114 -4.82 7.77 10.37
CA LEU A 114 -3.63 7.65 9.51
C LEU A 114 -4.01 7.68 8.02
N TRP A 115 -5.10 7.00 7.65
CA TRP A 115 -5.68 7.05 6.30
C TRP A 115 -6.00 8.50 5.88
N ARG A 116 -6.69 9.27 6.74
CA ARG A 116 -6.94 10.71 6.49
C ARG A 116 -5.66 11.52 6.35
N ASN A 117 -4.66 11.30 7.22
CA ASN A 117 -3.39 12.01 7.09
C ASN A 117 -2.70 11.73 5.74
N ILE A 118 -2.73 10.50 5.24
CA ILE A 118 -2.14 10.13 3.97
C ILE A 118 -2.93 10.74 2.81
N VAL A 119 -4.22 10.42 2.71
CA VAL A 119 -5.05 10.76 1.54
C VAL A 119 -5.30 12.25 1.43
N ASP A 120 -5.54 12.94 2.55
CA ASP A 120 -5.90 14.35 2.51
C ASP A 120 -4.68 15.28 2.41
N LYS A 121 -3.47 14.79 2.74
CA LYS A 121 -2.30 15.67 2.95
C LYS A 121 -0.96 15.16 2.41
N ARG A 122 -0.77 13.86 2.22
CA ARG A 122 0.56 13.26 1.92
C ARG A 122 0.51 12.25 0.76
N MET A 123 -0.46 12.38 -0.13
CA MET A 123 -0.64 11.54 -1.31
C MET A 123 -0.61 12.39 -2.58
N TYR A 124 0.17 11.97 -3.57
CA TYR A 124 0.22 12.59 -4.90
C TYR A 124 -1.03 12.26 -5.70
N ILE A 125 -1.32 13.03 -6.75
CA ILE A 125 -2.53 12.87 -7.58
C ILE A 125 -2.65 11.49 -8.23
N HIS A 126 -1.54 10.79 -8.52
CA HIS A 126 -1.53 9.42 -9.04
C HIS A 126 -1.50 8.34 -7.95
N SER A 127 -1.94 8.66 -6.72
CA SER A 127 -1.89 7.81 -5.52
C SER A 127 -0.49 7.41 -5.03
N GLY A 128 0.55 8.11 -5.49
CA GLY A 128 1.90 7.86 -5.00
C GLY A 128 2.09 8.43 -3.60
N VAL A 129 2.94 7.79 -2.82
CA VAL A 129 3.25 8.19 -1.43
C VAL A 129 4.75 8.10 -1.18
N GLY A 130 5.24 8.98 -0.29
CA GLY A 130 6.67 9.19 -0.07
C GLY A 130 7.18 10.37 -0.89
N SER A 131 7.37 11.50 -0.23
CA SER A 131 7.81 12.77 -0.81
C SER A 131 9.33 12.96 -0.73
N ALA A 132 10.02 12.19 0.10
CA ALA A 132 11.46 12.30 0.29
C ALA A 132 12.21 11.04 -0.17
N HIS A 133 13.21 11.22 -1.04
CA HIS A 133 14.09 10.13 -1.47
C HIS A 133 15.01 9.64 -0.35
N ILE A 134 15.43 10.54 0.56
CA ILE A 134 16.24 10.16 1.72
C ILE A 134 15.35 9.40 2.69
N GLY A 135 15.62 8.10 2.83
CA GLY A 135 14.82 7.20 3.66
C GLY A 135 13.47 6.83 3.06
N GLU A 136 13.20 7.18 1.79
CA GLU A 136 12.04 6.67 1.04
C GLU A 136 10.72 6.90 1.80
N ARG A 137 10.61 8.09 2.42
CA ARG A 137 9.71 8.36 3.54
C ARG A 137 8.65 9.39 3.24
N PHE A 138 7.62 9.37 4.06
CA PHE A 138 6.79 10.54 4.28
C PHE A 138 7.63 11.68 4.89
N SER A 139 7.39 12.90 4.43
CA SER A 139 7.94 14.12 5.04
C SER A 139 6.90 14.75 6.00
N PHE A 140 6.20 15.80 5.59
CA PHE A 140 5.21 16.50 6.40
C PHE A 140 3.96 16.83 5.56
N ASP A 141 2.91 17.30 6.24
CA ASP A 141 1.62 17.60 5.62
C ASP A 141 1.79 18.62 4.47
N TYR A 142 1.24 18.29 3.30
CA TYR A 142 1.24 19.09 2.07
C TYR A 142 2.59 19.28 1.37
N ASP A 143 3.65 18.60 1.81
CA ASP A 143 4.94 18.56 1.11
C ASP A 143 4.91 17.52 -0.01
N LEU A 144 4.44 17.94 -1.19
CA LEU A 144 4.26 17.09 -2.38
C LEU A 144 4.96 17.70 -3.61
N PRO A 145 6.30 17.82 -3.62
CA PRO A 145 7.03 18.36 -4.77
C PRO A 145 7.04 17.38 -5.96
N ASN A 146 6.67 17.85 -7.15
CA ASN A 146 6.48 16.99 -8.33
C ASN A 146 7.79 16.44 -8.92
N ASP A 147 8.83 17.27 -8.94
CA ASP A 147 10.17 16.98 -9.46
C ASP A 147 11.04 16.22 -8.44
N MET A 148 10.70 16.37 -7.16
CA MET A 148 11.40 15.76 -6.04
C MET A 148 10.64 14.61 -5.38
N ALA A 149 9.50 14.19 -5.93
CA ALA A 149 8.76 13.03 -5.47
C ALA A 149 9.65 11.78 -5.39
N TYR A 150 9.37 10.91 -4.42
CA TYR A 150 9.88 9.53 -4.46
C TYR A 150 8.80 8.61 -5.00
N ALA A 151 7.59 8.68 -4.43
CA ALA A 151 6.40 7.98 -4.90
C ALA A 151 6.70 6.53 -5.32
N GLU A 152 7.24 5.77 -4.38
CA GLU A 152 7.78 4.45 -4.67
C GLU A 152 6.68 3.52 -5.20
N THR A 153 7.00 2.70 -6.20
CA THR A 153 6.08 1.70 -6.72
C THR A 153 5.60 0.75 -5.61
N CYS A 154 6.49 0.26 -4.75
CA CYS A 154 6.09 -0.61 -3.63
C CYS A 154 5.22 0.10 -2.60
N ALA A 155 5.42 1.40 -2.38
CA ALA A 155 4.63 2.16 -1.43
C ALA A 155 3.19 2.33 -1.93
N THR A 156 3.01 2.54 -3.23
CA THR A 156 1.67 2.56 -3.85
C THR A 156 0.98 1.19 -3.79
N ILE A 157 1.72 0.10 -3.99
CA ILE A 157 1.18 -1.26 -3.79
C ILE A 157 0.79 -1.48 -2.32
N ALA A 158 1.58 -0.98 -1.38
CA ALA A 158 1.25 -1.05 0.04
C ALA A 158 0.01 -0.21 0.39
N LEU A 159 -0.20 0.93 -0.27
CA LEU A 159 -1.41 1.73 -0.13
C LEU A 159 -2.65 0.99 -0.64
N ILE A 160 -2.55 0.29 -1.78
CA ILE A 160 -3.61 -0.59 -2.29
C ILE A 160 -3.99 -1.64 -1.24
N TYR A 161 -3.00 -2.28 -0.61
CA TYR A 161 -3.27 -3.28 0.44
C TYR A 161 -3.96 -2.67 1.65
N PHE A 162 -3.52 -1.50 2.10
CA PHE A 162 -4.13 -0.82 3.24
C PHE A 162 -5.58 -0.42 2.94
N ALA A 163 -5.82 0.16 1.74
CA ALA A 163 -7.14 0.51 1.26
C ALA A 163 -8.07 -0.71 1.19
N ASP A 164 -7.60 -1.83 0.65
CA ASP A 164 -8.37 -3.08 0.56
C ASP A 164 -8.76 -3.61 1.96
N ARG A 165 -7.87 -3.50 2.95
CA ARG A 165 -8.20 -3.92 4.33
C ARG A 165 -9.27 -3.05 4.95
N LEU A 166 -9.24 -1.74 4.74
CA LEU A 166 -10.30 -0.84 5.22
C LEU A 166 -11.62 -1.08 4.47
N ASN A 167 -11.56 -1.34 3.16
CA ASN A 167 -12.72 -1.67 2.33
C ASN A 167 -13.44 -2.95 2.78
N LYS A 168 -12.73 -3.88 3.43
CA LYS A 168 -13.30 -5.10 4.05
C LYS A 168 -13.98 -4.85 5.40
N ILE A 169 -13.82 -3.66 5.98
CA ILE A 169 -14.35 -3.30 7.30
C ILE A 169 -15.61 -2.44 7.18
N GLU A 170 -15.68 -1.57 6.18
CA GLU A 170 -16.81 -0.67 5.98
C GLU A 170 -17.04 -0.32 4.50
N LEU A 171 -18.27 0.06 4.18
CA LEU A 171 -18.63 0.59 2.87
C LEU A 171 -18.23 2.06 2.75
N ASN A 172 -17.06 2.31 2.15
CA ASN A 172 -16.62 3.64 1.76
C ASN A 172 -15.95 3.56 0.38
N SER A 173 -16.54 4.22 -0.62
CA SER A 173 -16.10 4.17 -2.02
C SER A 173 -14.67 4.66 -2.20
N GLU A 174 -14.22 5.59 -1.35
CA GLU A 174 -12.91 6.23 -1.45
C GLU A 174 -11.75 5.23 -1.41
N TYR A 175 -11.86 4.16 -0.61
CA TYR A 175 -10.84 3.10 -0.57
C TYR A 175 -10.64 2.51 -1.97
N SER A 176 -11.75 2.23 -2.66
CA SER A 176 -11.77 1.65 -4.00
C SER A 176 -11.45 2.68 -5.08
N ASP A 177 -11.77 3.97 -4.88
CA ASP A 177 -11.34 5.08 -5.74
C ASP A 177 -9.81 5.20 -5.75
N ILE A 178 -9.17 5.06 -4.58
CA ILE A 178 -7.70 5.12 -4.47
C ILE A 178 -7.05 3.87 -5.06
N ILE A 179 -7.65 2.68 -4.90
CA ILE A 179 -7.19 1.47 -5.57
C ILE A 179 -7.27 1.64 -7.09
N GLU A 180 -8.40 2.12 -7.63
CA GLU A 180 -8.59 2.41 -9.05
C GLU A 180 -7.52 3.39 -9.56
N ASN A 181 -7.38 4.54 -8.89
CA ASN A 181 -6.40 5.56 -9.27
C ASN A 181 -4.95 5.04 -9.21
N SER A 182 -4.62 4.20 -8.22
CA SER A 182 -3.30 3.57 -8.11
C SER A 182 -3.03 2.62 -9.29
N LEU A 183 -4.00 1.75 -9.60
CA LEU A 183 -3.90 0.78 -10.69
C LEU A 183 -3.72 1.48 -12.03
N TYR A 184 -4.62 2.41 -12.37
CA TYR A 184 -4.67 3.03 -13.69
C TYR A 184 -3.65 4.16 -13.91
N ASN A 185 -3.00 4.66 -12.85
CA ASN A 185 -1.94 5.67 -12.98
C ASN A 185 -0.56 5.11 -12.65
N LEU A 186 -0.14 5.14 -11.38
CA LEU A 186 1.24 4.87 -11.01
C LEU A 186 1.67 3.44 -11.32
N ILE A 187 0.82 2.43 -11.04
CA ILE A 187 1.20 1.04 -11.27
C ILE A 187 1.42 0.76 -12.76
N LEU A 188 0.50 1.17 -13.65
CA LEU A 188 0.71 1.04 -15.10
C LEU A 188 1.89 1.89 -15.59
N ALA A 189 2.05 3.11 -15.10
CA ALA A 189 3.18 3.97 -15.46
C ALA A 189 4.52 3.39 -15.00
N SER A 190 4.55 2.63 -13.90
CA SER A 190 5.77 2.04 -13.35
C SER A 190 6.33 0.91 -14.20
N THR A 191 5.59 0.38 -15.18
CA THR A 191 6.01 -0.78 -15.99
C THR A 191 6.07 -0.42 -17.47
N SER A 192 7.09 -0.90 -18.19
CA SER A 192 7.14 -0.74 -19.64
C SER A 192 6.05 -1.55 -20.32
N ILE A 193 5.60 -1.13 -21.50
CA ILE A 193 4.53 -1.82 -22.25
C ILE A 193 4.87 -3.29 -22.52
N ASP A 194 6.15 -3.62 -22.70
CA ASP A 194 6.62 -5.00 -22.91
C ASP A 194 6.84 -5.79 -21.61
N GLY A 195 6.63 -5.18 -20.44
CA GLY A 195 6.77 -5.80 -19.11
C GLY A 195 8.22 -6.07 -18.68
N LYS A 196 9.23 -5.46 -19.33
CA LYS A 196 10.65 -5.78 -19.11
C LYS A 196 11.47 -4.69 -18.39
N ALA A 197 10.91 -3.53 -18.15
CA ALA A 197 11.58 -2.44 -17.45
C ALA A 197 10.61 -1.75 -16.48
N PHE A 198 11.14 -1.32 -15.33
CA PHE A 198 10.36 -0.83 -14.21
C PHE A 198 10.89 0.50 -13.67
N PHE A 199 10.00 1.31 -13.11
CA PHE A 199 10.34 2.42 -12.24
C PHE A 199 10.36 1.96 -10.78
N TYR A 200 11.33 2.49 -10.04
CA TYR A 200 11.35 2.41 -8.59
C TYR A 200 10.64 3.64 -8.01
N ASP A 201 11.08 4.82 -8.42
CA ASP A 201 10.52 6.13 -8.14
C ASP A 201 9.66 6.64 -9.31
N ASN A 202 8.53 7.27 -8.99
CA ASN A 202 7.55 7.72 -9.99
C ASN A 202 7.37 9.24 -9.89
N TYR A 203 8.13 9.99 -10.68
CA TYR A 203 8.10 11.44 -10.70
C TYR A 203 6.86 12.00 -11.42
N LEU A 204 6.35 13.15 -10.97
CA LEU A 204 5.27 13.88 -11.65
C LEU A 204 5.82 14.95 -12.61
N GLU A 205 7.04 15.41 -12.36
CA GLU A 205 7.81 16.26 -13.26
C GLU A 205 9.19 15.64 -13.47
N CYS A 206 9.59 15.43 -14.72
CA CYS A 206 10.85 14.76 -15.04
C CYS A 206 11.73 15.64 -15.93
N ASN A 207 12.83 16.13 -15.37
CA ASN A 207 13.92 16.75 -16.09
C ASN A 207 15.20 15.92 -15.87
N PRO A 208 15.64 15.09 -16.84
CA PRO A 208 16.78 14.19 -16.66
C PRO A 208 18.09 14.89 -16.27
N GLY A 209 18.31 16.13 -16.73
CA GLY A 209 19.48 16.93 -16.37
C GLY A 209 19.46 17.33 -14.89
N PHE A 210 18.30 17.75 -14.40
CA PHE A 210 18.09 18.09 -13.00
C PHE A 210 18.19 16.88 -12.08
N LEU A 211 17.57 15.75 -12.45
CA LEU A 211 17.65 14.50 -11.68
C LEU A 211 19.11 14.02 -11.55
N LYS A 212 19.88 14.07 -12.63
CA LYS A 212 21.31 13.76 -12.61
C LYS A 212 22.09 14.70 -11.68
N PHE A 213 21.81 16.00 -11.73
CA PHE A 213 22.45 17.00 -10.85
C PHE A 213 22.12 16.75 -9.37
N GLN A 214 20.89 16.33 -9.07
CA GLN A 214 20.43 15.96 -7.72
C GLN A 214 20.85 14.54 -7.30
N HIS A 215 21.68 13.84 -8.08
CA HIS A 215 22.09 12.46 -7.83
C HIS A 215 20.91 11.47 -7.69
N ARG A 216 19.82 11.72 -8.43
CA ARG A 216 18.61 10.88 -8.45
C ARG A 216 18.61 9.90 -9.61
N ARG A 217 17.61 9.00 -9.62
CA ARG A 217 17.40 8.09 -10.76
C ARG A 217 17.03 8.90 -12.00
N HIS A 218 17.41 8.37 -13.15
CA HIS A 218 17.46 9.10 -14.42
C HIS A 218 16.09 9.32 -15.10
N GLY A 219 14.99 8.90 -14.46
CA GLY A 219 13.65 9.08 -14.99
C GLY A 219 13.32 8.20 -16.19
N ILE A 220 14.12 7.15 -16.45
CA ILE A 220 13.82 6.09 -17.42
C ILE A 220 13.72 4.76 -16.67
N ARG A 221 12.83 3.87 -17.13
CA ARG A 221 12.64 2.55 -16.52
C ARG A 221 13.90 1.69 -16.66
N ASP A 222 14.32 1.05 -15.58
CA ASP A 222 15.46 0.12 -15.60
C ASP A 222 14.97 -1.32 -15.78
N LYS A 223 15.76 -2.15 -16.47
CA LYS A 223 15.49 -3.60 -16.54
C LYS A 223 15.78 -4.31 -15.21
N TYR A 224 16.73 -3.78 -14.45
CA TYR A 224 17.21 -4.36 -13.19
C TYR A 224 17.50 -3.25 -12.20
N HIS A 225 17.15 -3.49 -10.94
CA HIS A 225 17.53 -2.64 -9.82
C HIS A 225 18.36 -3.45 -8.83
N LEU A 226 19.37 -2.86 -8.19
CA LEU A 226 20.12 -3.52 -7.12
C LEU A 226 19.18 -3.95 -5.97
N CYS A 227 18.21 -3.09 -5.60
CA CYS A 227 17.07 -3.46 -4.78
C CYS A 227 15.87 -3.79 -5.69
N SER A 228 15.73 -5.07 -6.06
CA SER A 228 14.67 -5.54 -6.97
C SER A 228 13.35 -5.89 -6.26
N CYS A 229 12.86 -5.02 -5.38
CA CYS A 229 11.54 -5.22 -4.76
C CYS A 229 10.40 -4.92 -5.75
N CYS A 230 10.53 -3.90 -6.62
CA CYS A 230 9.46 -3.44 -7.50
C CYS A 230 8.98 -4.49 -8.53
N PRO A 231 9.87 -5.13 -9.34
CA PRO A 231 9.41 -6.05 -10.39
C PRO A 231 8.53 -7.20 -9.89
N PRO A 232 8.94 -8.02 -8.89
CA PRO A 232 8.07 -9.10 -8.39
C PRO A 232 6.83 -8.57 -7.66
N ASN A 233 6.90 -7.38 -7.06
CA ASN A 233 5.78 -6.76 -6.35
C ASN A 233 4.67 -6.31 -7.32
N ILE A 234 5.04 -5.75 -8.47
CA ILE A 234 4.10 -5.43 -9.55
C ILE A 234 3.50 -6.72 -10.11
N THR A 235 4.33 -7.72 -10.41
CA THR A 235 3.85 -9.00 -10.97
C THR A 235 2.82 -9.66 -10.06
N ARG A 236 3.06 -9.72 -8.73
CA ARG A 236 2.06 -10.29 -7.81
C ARG A 236 0.79 -9.45 -7.73
N LEU A 237 0.87 -8.12 -7.83
CA LEU A 237 -0.32 -7.26 -7.82
C LEU A 237 -1.15 -7.50 -9.08
N ILE A 238 -0.53 -7.44 -10.27
CA ILE A 238 -1.24 -7.68 -11.55
C ILE A 238 -1.84 -9.08 -11.57
N ALA A 239 -1.11 -10.10 -11.12
CA ALA A 239 -1.59 -11.48 -11.06
C ALA A 239 -2.71 -11.70 -10.03
N SER A 240 -2.98 -10.74 -9.15
CA SER A 240 -4.03 -10.80 -8.12
C SER A 240 -5.05 -9.67 -8.24
N VAL A 241 -5.11 -8.99 -9.40
CA VAL A 241 -5.99 -7.83 -9.60
C VAL A 241 -7.47 -8.18 -9.44
N ASP A 242 -7.83 -9.44 -9.71
CA ASP A 242 -9.17 -10.01 -9.51
C ASP A 242 -9.67 -9.86 -8.07
N GLN A 243 -8.75 -9.90 -7.08
CA GLN A 243 -9.09 -9.79 -5.66
C GLN A 243 -9.60 -8.40 -5.26
N TYR A 244 -9.41 -7.39 -6.10
CA TYR A 244 -9.83 -6.02 -5.83
C TYR A 244 -11.11 -5.64 -6.57
N VAL A 245 -11.60 -6.48 -7.50
CA VAL A 245 -12.79 -6.20 -8.30
C VAL A 245 -14.05 -6.25 -7.45
N TYR A 246 -14.15 -7.29 -6.62
CA TYR A 246 -15.31 -7.57 -5.78
C TYR A 246 -14.93 -7.60 -4.30
N ASN A 247 -15.87 -7.27 -3.43
CA ASN A 247 -15.76 -7.49 -2.00
C ASN A 247 -17.09 -8.03 -1.45
N ILE A 248 -17.06 -8.71 -0.30
CA ILE A 248 -18.27 -9.16 0.40
C ILE A 248 -18.43 -8.33 1.68
N PHE A 249 -19.58 -7.69 1.83
CA PHE A 249 -19.93 -6.90 3.01
C PHE A 249 -21.35 -7.24 3.46
N ASP A 250 -21.53 -7.62 4.73
CA ASP A 250 -22.82 -8.03 5.30
C ASP A 250 -23.60 -9.07 4.46
N ASN A 251 -22.88 -10.02 3.85
CA ASN A 251 -23.39 -11.03 2.90
C ASN A 251 -23.93 -10.45 1.57
N GLY A 252 -23.78 -9.16 1.30
CA GLY A 252 -23.95 -8.56 -0.02
C GLY A 252 -22.68 -8.62 -0.85
N LEU A 253 -22.83 -8.48 -2.17
CA LEU A 253 -21.71 -8.29 -3.11
C LEU A 253 -21.46 -6.80 -3.28
N VAL A 254 -20.21 -6.38 -3.16
CA VAL A 254 -19.76 -5.03 -3.49
C VAL A 254 -18.95 -5.10 -4.78
N ILE A 255 -19.34 -4.32 -5.77
CA ILE A 255 -18.62 -4.15 -7.04
C ILE A 255 -17.77 -2.89 -6.88
N ASN A 256 -16.46 -3.10 -6.71
CA ASN A 256 -15.50 -2.03 -6.49
C ASN A 256 -14.84 -1.58 -7.78
N GLN A 257 -14.48 -2.49 -8.69
CA GLN A 257 -13.78 -2.12 -9.93
C GLN A 257 -14.61 -2.50 -11.15
N PHE A 258 -14.59 -1.64 -12.15
CA PHE A 258 -15.27 -1.85 -13.42
C PHE A 258 -14.34 -2.58 -14.40
N ILE A 259 -13.97 -3.80 -14.05
CA ILE A 259 -13.11 -4.68 -14.85
C ILE A 259 -13.95 -5.86 -15.35
N SER A 260 -13.97 -6.10 -16.66
CA SER A 260 -14.70 -7.23 -17.25
C SER A 260 -14.31 -8.54 -16.57
N SER A 261 -15.27 -9.21 -15.95
CA SER A 261 -15.04 -10.38 -15.08
C SER A 261 -16.33 -11.14 -14.78
N GLU A 262 -16.18 -12.38 -14.33
CA GLU A 262 -17.28 -13.23 -13.87
C GLU A 262 -17.02 -13.61 -12.40
N ILE A 263 -18.06 -13.63 -11.58
CA ILE A 263 -18.00 -14.18 -10.21
C ILE A 263 -19.21 -15.05 -9.93
N ASP A 264 -18.93 -16.26 -9.43
CA ASP A 264 -19.93 -17.26 -9.07
C ASP A 264 -20.06 -17.35 -7.55
N LEU A 265 -21.23 -16.94 -7.04
CA LEU A 265 -21.60 -16.98 -5.63
C LEU A 265 -22.87 -17.83 -5.43
N THR A 266 -23.19 -18.72 -6.37
CA THR A 266 -24.38 -19.59 -6.30
C THR A 266 -24.34 -20.51 -5.07
N ASP A 267 -23.17 -21.03 -4.74
CA ASP A 267 -22.91 -21.86 -3.55
C ASP A 267 -22.67 -21.04 -2.26
N GLN A 268 -22.73 -19.71 -2.34
CA GLN A 268 -22.56 -18.79 -1.22
C GLN A 268 -23.90 -18.19 -0.78
N LYS A 269 -23.89 -17.35 0.26
CA LYS A 269 -25.11 -16.72 0.79
C LYS A 269 -25.81 -15.80 -0.22
N GLN A 270 -25.08 -15.25 -1.19
CA GLN A 270 -25.59 -14.37 -2.23
C GLN A 270 -26.49 -15.14 -3.22
N GLY A 271 -26.18 -16.40 -3.51
CA GLY A 271 -27.03 -17.28 -4.30
C GLY A 271 -27.22 -16.83 -5.75
N PHE A 272 -26.23 -16.15 -6.35
CA PHE A 272 -26.27 -15.72 -7.74
C PHE A 272 -24.89 -15.76 -8.38
N LYS A 273 -24.88 -15.78 -9.72
CA LYS A 273 -23.69 -15.62 -10.55
C LYS A 273 -23.85 -14.37 -11.39
N ILE A 274 -22.81 -13.54 -11.47
CA ILE A 274 -22.81 -12.35 -12.33
C ILE A 274 -21.70 -12.40 -13.39
N ASN A 275 -22.02 -11.80 -14.53
CA ASN A 275 -21.08 -11.44 -15.58
C ASN A 275 -21.03 -9.90 -15.66
N GLN A 276 -19.85 -9.32 -15.43
CA GLN A 276 -19.59 -7.90 -15.63
C GLN A 276 -18.86 -7.70 -16.94
N PHE A 277 -19.42 -6.89 -17.83
CA PHE A 277 -18.74 -6.37 -19.01
C PHE A 277 -18.52 -4.87 -18.82
N SER A 278 -17.28 -4.40 -18.97
CA SER A 278 -16.96 -2.97 -18.89
C SER A 278 -16.03 -2.54 -20.01
N GLN A 279 -16.27 -1.32 -20.50
CA GLN A 279 -15.39 -0.62 -21.42
C GLN A 279 -14.45 0.36 -20.71
N PHE A 280 -14.49 0.40 -19.38
CA PHE A 280 -13.57 1.18 -18.56
C PHE A 280 -12.11 0.66 -18.75
N PRO A 281 -11.10 1.53 -18.82
CA PRO A 281 -11.11 2.97 -18.57
C PRO A 281 -11.38 3.85 -19.81
N TRP A 282 -11.73 3.26 -20.95
CA TRP A 282 -11.88 4.00 -22.22
C TRP A 282 -13.26 4.64 -22.39
N GLU A 283 -14.31 3.93 -21.99
CA GLU A 283 -15.69 4.43 -21.98
C GLU A 283 -16.35 4.22 -20.62
N GLY A 284 -17.27 5.11 -20.25
CA GLY A 284 -18.02 5.07 -18.99
C GLY A 284 -19.20 4.07 -18.98
N TYR A 285 -19.08 2.95 -19.71
CA TYR A 285 -20.14 1.94 -19.82
C TYR A 285 -19.72 0.64 -19.13
N SER A 286 -20.60 0.17 -18.23
CA SER A 286 -20.50 -1.14 -17.56
C SER A 286 -21.87 -1.80 -17.51
N LEU A 287 -21.94 -3.06 -17.93
CA LEU A 287 -23.10 -3.93 -17.87
C LEU A 287 -22.86 -5.01 -16.82
N ILE A 288 -23.79 -5.16 -15.89
CA ILE A 288 -23.76 -6.20 -14.85
C ILE A 288 -24.97 -7.11 -15.08
N GLU A 289 -24.72 -8.34 -15.52
CA GLU A 289 -25.76 -9.33 -15.80
C GLU A 289 -25.79 -10.38 -14.69
N ILE A 290 -26.96 -10.62 -14.10
CA ILE A 290 -27.18 -11.79 -13.24
C ILE A 290 -27.53 -12.95 -14.16
N ILE A 291 -26.58 -13.86 -14.36
CA ILE A 291 -26.72 -14.98 -15.30
C ILE A 291 -27.32 -16.23 -14.66
N GLU A 292 -27.19 -16.37 -13.34
CA GLU A 292 -27.85 -17.43 -12.56
C GLU A 292 -28.32 -16.89 -11.20
N SER A 293 -29.45 -17.40 -10.69
CA SER A 293 -30.01 -17.01 -9.38
C SER A 293 -30.78 -18.15 -8.72
N ASN A 294 -30.50 -18.36 -7.43
CA ASN A 294 -31.22 -19.29 -6.56
C ASN A 294 -32.47 -18.66 -5.90
N ASN A 295 -32.89 -17.47 -6.35
CA ASN A 295 -34.02 -16.70 -5.79
C ASN A 295 -33.89 -16.38 -4.29
N VAL A 296 -32.65 -16.19 -3.81
CA VAL A 296 -32.35 -15.71 -2.45
C VAL A 296 -32.35 -14.18 -2.45
N TYR A 297 -32.91 -13.58 -1.40
CA TYR A 297 -32.80 -12.12 -1.22
C TYR A 297 -31.34 -11.73 -0.96
N SER A 298 -30.79 -10.93 -1.85
CA SER A 298 -29.39 -10.50 -1.80
C SER A 298 -29.24 -9.04 -2.20
N THR A 299 -28.15 -8.42 -1.76
CA THR A 299 -27.84 -7.02 -2.03
C THR A 299 -26.58 -6.92 -2.88
N ILE A 300 -26.63 -6.09 -3.92
CA ILE A 300 -25.46 -5.69 -4.72
C ILE A 300 -25.23 -4.20 -4.46
N TYR A 301 -24.07 -3.87 -3.92
CA TYR A 301 -23.57 -2.51 -3.79
C TYR A 301 -22.70 -2.20 -5.01
N ILE A 302 -23.01 -1.14 -5.73
CA ILE A 302 -22.22 -0.68 -6.87
C ILE A 302 -21.50 0.58 -6.42
N ARG A 303 -20.16 0.60 -6.50
CA ARG A 303 -19.41 1.83 -6.23
C ARG A 303 -19.81 2.92 -7.21
N ILE A 304 -20.04 4.12 -6.71
CA ILE A 304 -20.09 5.33 -7.53
C ILE A 304 -18.72 5.99 -7.39
N PRO A 305 -17.90 6.04 -8.47
CA PRO A 305 -16.59 6.68 -8.40
C PRO A 305 -16.70 8.15 -8.00
N HIS A 306 -15.84 8.64 -7.11
CA HIS A 306 -15.90 10.03 -6.66
C HIS A 306 -15.76 11.06 -7.81
N TRP A 307 -15.03 10.70 -8.87
CA TRP A 307 -14.84 11.55 -10.05
C TRP A 307 -16.07 11.59 -10.97
N GLU A 308 -17.03 10.66 -10.80
CA GLU A 308 -18.26 10.60 -11.60
C GLU A 308 -19.37 11.47 -10.97
N LYS A 309 -20.03 12.29 -11.79
CA LYS A 309 -21.05 13.25 -11.32
C LYS A 309 -22.46 12.92 -11.80
N ASN A 310 -22.60 12.18 -12.88
CA ASN A 310 -23.85 11.97 -13.60
C ASN A 310 -24.07 10.48 -13.91
N LEU A 311 -23.76 9.59 -12.95
CA LEU A 311 -23.98 8.16 -13.12
C LEU A 311 -25.46 7.87 -13.40
N GLN A 312 -25.72 7.12 -14.45
CA GLN A 312 -27.05 6.61 -14.79
C GLN A 312 -27.07 5.09 -14.62
N ILE A 313 -28.09 4.59 -13.93
CA ILE A 313 -28.35 3.15 -13.74
C ILE A 313 -29.69 2.88 -14.42
N SER A 314 -29.69 1.98 -15.41
CA SER A 314 -30.85 1.66 -16.26
C SER A 314 -31.18 0.18 -16.26
#